data_AF-A0A8G2I116-F1
#
_entry.id   AF-A0A8G2I116-F1
#
_cell.length_a   1.000
_cell.length_b   1.000
_cell.length_c   1.000
_cell.angle_alpha   90.00
_cell.angle_beta   90.00
_cell.angle_gamma   90.00
#
_symmetry.space_group_name_H-M   'P 1'
#
loop_
_entity.id
_entity.type
_entity.pdbx_description
1 polymer ?
#
loop_
_entity_poly.entity_id
_entity_poly.type
_entity_poly.pdbx_seq_one_letter_code
_entity_poly.pdbx_strand_id
1 'polypeptide(L)'
;MFVIKSDDYRDCKRKAKRLMKRLKETQIYAVNPLADQLQLFYQCLHGNDLFINKYWLQRTTATGIAENLFGVSQSLGTKTGFYIGRIDKFIRSVSREEAVASSRDIILFSLLLAAKGIKGAVSDSPHVLITGQTGKGKSFLAKLLWIYTSFFKGQMLYWDPKSEFAEWFDRVTESKEMQEKYPLFINHLKTFKYVTLNYEDSTKYGCLDPIVFLDGIEANEMLKSVFDEIKSFENYHHIETAIYQAISDTVEERENGKKVGSLNVIEKLQNNEDEHVKNAGDLLFEKTQNNILKLVFSDGTNPALIFKKKQLFYRLKV
;
A
#
# COMPACT_ATOMS: atom_id res chain seq x y z
N MET A 1 -6.74 42.52 5.39
CA MET A 1 -5.69 43.47 4.96
C MET A 1 -4.61 42.69 4.22
N PHE A 2 -4.10 43.21 3.10
CA PHE A 2 -2.99 42.57 2.37
C PHE A 2 -1.70 43.36 2.58
N VAL A 3 -0.61 42.67 2.93
CA VAL A 3 0.72 43.28 3.08
C VAL A 3 1.58 42.86 1.90
N ILE A 4 2.14 43.82 1.18
CA ILE A 4 3.01 43.56 0.05
C ILE A 4 4.39 44.09 0.39
N LYS A 5 5.37 43.19 0.38
CA LYS A 5 6.77 43.52 0.61
C LYS A 5 7.58 43.36 -0.67
N SER A 6 8.49 44.29 -0.89
CA SER A 6 9.54 44.20 -1.88
C SER A 6 10.72 45.06 -1.43
N ASP A 7 11.93 44.71 -1.84
CA ASP A 7 13.13 45.49 -1.53
C ASP A 7 13.23 46.74 -2.43
N ASP A 8 12.48 46.78 -3.54
CA ASP A 8 12.34 47.93 -4.44
C ASP A 8 10.90 48.47 -4.47
N TYR A 9 10.77 49.81 -4.42
CA TYR A 9 9.49 50.51 -4.43
C TYR A 9 8.70 50.30 -5.73
N ARG A 10 9.37 50.31 -6.90
CA ARG A 10 8.67 50.13 -8.19
C ARG A 10 8.09 48.72 -8.28
N ASP A 11 8.84 47.73 -7.82
CA ASP A 11 8.37 46.35 -7.77
C ASP A 11 7.22 46.16 -6.76
N CYS A 12 7.28 46.81 -5.59
CA CYS A 12 6.17 46.79 -4.63
C CYS A 12 4.88 47.36 -5.24
N LYS A 13 4.97 48.50 -5.94
CA LYS A 13 3.84 49.13 -6.63
C LYS A 13 3.29 48.25 -7.75
N ARG A 14 4.16 47.55 -8.50
CA ARG A 14 3.77 46.59 -9.54
C ARG A 14 3.01 45.39 -8.94
N LYS A 15 3.52 44.81 -7.85
CA LYS A 15 2.87 43.72 -7.10
C LYS A 15 1.50 44.16 -6.55
N ALA A 16 1.39 45.37 -6.00
CA ALA A 16 0.13 45.94 -5.53
C ALA A 16 -0.91 46.07 -6.63
N LYS A 17 -0.53 46.64 -7.79
CA LYS A 17 -1.43 46.73 -8.95
C LYS A 17 -1.88 45.36 -9.44
N ARG A 18 -0.98 44.37 -9.46
CA ARG A 18 -1.32 42.99 -9.86
C ARG A 18 -2.32 42.35 -8.92
N LEU A 19 -2.14 42.51 -7.60
CA LEU A 19 -3.08 42.02 -6.60
C LEU A 19 -4.45 42.67 -6.76
N MET A 20 -4.50 44.00 -6.85
CA MET A 20 -5.76 44.74 -7.03
C MET A 20 -6.50 44.31 -8.29
N LYS A 21 -5.78 44.08 -9.41
CA LYS A 21 -6.39 43.57 -10.65
C LYS A 21 -7.05 42.20 -10.43
N ARG A 22 -6.35 41.28 -9.77
CA ARG A 22 -6.86 39.93 -9.49
C ARG A 22 -8.06 39.94 -8.55
N LEU A 23 -8.05 40.80 -7.53
CA LEU A 23 -9.20 40.98 -6.64
C LEU A 23 -10.41 41.54 -7.38
N LYS A 24 -10.18 42.50 -8.29
CA LYS A 24 -11.24 43.05 -9.13
C LYS A 24 -11.86 42.01 -10.06
N GLU A 25 -11.06 41.09 -10.61
CA GLU A 25 -11.55 39.95 -11.41
C GLU A 25 -12.51 39.05 -10.60
N THR A 26 -12.30 38.93 -9.29
CA THR A 26 -13.19 38.22 -8.36
C THR A 26 -14.28 39.10 -7.73
N GLN A 27 -14.57 40.28 -8.29
CA GLN A 27 -15.56 41.24 -7.76
C GLN A 27 -15.25 41.76 -6.34
N ILE A 28 -13.99 41.67 -5.90
CA ILE A 28 -13.53 42.20 -4.62
C ILE A 28 -12.92 43.59 -4.85
N TYR A 29 -13.49 44.60 -4.21
CA TYR A 29 -12.93 45.95 -4.24
C TYR A 29 -11.78 46.08 -3.24
N ALA A 30 -10.62 46.52 -3.73
CA ALA A 30 -9.45 46.80 -2.89
C ALA A 30 -8.89 48.18 -3.23
N VAL A 31 -8.36 48.87 -2.22
CA VAL A 31 -7.74 50.19 -2.34
C VAL A 31 -6.29 50.10 -1.90
N ASN A 32 -5.38 50.71 -2.66
CA ASN A 32 -4.02 50.97 -2.23
C ASN A 32 -3.92 52.42 -1.72
N PRO A 33 -3.87 52.65 -0.40
CA PRO A 33 -3.86 54.00 0.16
C PRO A 33 -2.64 54.80 -0.30
N LEU A 34 -2.81 56.07 -0.64
CA LEU A 34 -1.69 56.93 -1.04
C LEU A 34 -0.85 57.39 0.17
N ALA A 35 -1.46 57.49 1.34
CA ALA A 35 -0.86 57.92 2.60
C ALA A 35 -1.23 56.96 3.74
N ASP A 36 -0.59 57.13 4.90
CA ASP A 36 -0.89 56.46 6.17
C ASP A 36 -0.92 54.93 6.13
N GLN A 37 -0.29 54.31 5.12
CA GLN A 37 -0.26 52.85 4.95
C GLN A 37 0.27 52.13 6.19
N LEU A 38 1.31 52.68 6.82
CA LEU A 38 1.91 52.11 8.03
C LEU A 38 0.96 52.20 9.23
N GLN A 39 0.26 53.32 9.38
CA GLN A 39 -0.69 53.53 10.46
C GLN A 39 -1.92 52.64 10.29
N LEU A 40 -2.46 52.55 9.07
CA LEU A 40 -3.54 51.63 8.73
C LEU A 40 -3.14 50.17 8.97
N PHE A 41 -1.87 49.83 8.73
CA PHE A 41 -1.34 48.50 9.03
C PHE A 41 -1.39 48.18 10.51
N TYR A 42 -0.84 49.07 11.36
CA TYR A 42 -0.89 48.87 12.81
C TYR A 42 -2.32 48.83 13.35
N GLN A 43 -3.24 49.65 12.83
CA GLN A 43 -4.65 49.63 13.24
C GLN A 43 -5.38 48.33 12.87
N CYS A 44 -4.95 47.63 11.81
CA CYS A 44 -5.57 46.38 11.39
C CYS A 44 -4.93 45.13 12.01
N LEU A 45 -3.93 45.27 12.89
CA LEU A 45 -3.39 44.14 13.63
C LEU A 45 -4.42 43.63 14.64
N HIS A 46 -4.54 42.31 14.74
CA HIS A 46 -5.48 41.68 15.68
C HIS A 46 -5.17 42.09 17.12
N GLY A 47 -6.18 42.59 17.84
CA GLY A 47 -6.05 43.02 19.23
C GLY A 47 -5.56 44.46 19.44
N ASN A 48 -5.27 45.22 18.37
CA ASN A 48 -4.97 46.65 18.50
C ASN A 48 -6.24 47.50 18.62
N ASP A 49 -6.19 48.54 19.45
CA ASP A 49 -7.28 49.49 19.60
C ASP A 49 -7.42 50.39 18.37
N LEU A 50 -8.66 50.61 17.92
CA LEU A 50 -9.00 51.53 16.83
C LEU A 50 -9.01 52.99 17.34
N PHE A 51 -7.88 53.49 17.82
CA PHE A 51 -7.79 54.76 18.55
C PHE A 51 -8.29 55.99 17.75
N ILE A 52 -7.94 56.08 16.47
CA ILE A 52 -8.33 57.21 15.59
C ILE A 52 -9.71 56.97 14.96
N ASN A 53 -10.05 55.71 14.72
CA ASN A 53 -11.28 55.29 14.05
C ASN A 53 -12.20 54.56 15.03
N LYS A 54 -12.41 55.13 16.23
CA LYS A 54 -13.13 54.52 17.35
C LYS A 54 -14.58 54.10 17.00
N TYR A 55 -15.16 54.74 16.00
CA TYR A 55 -16.52 54.47 15.51
C TYR A 55 -16.56 53.62 14.24
N TRP A 56 -15.41 53.12 13.77
CA TRP A 56 -15.35 52.23 12.61
C TRP A 56 -15.80 50.82 13.00
N LEU A 57 -17.11 50.66 13.14
CA LEU A 57 -17.75 49.35 13.26
C LEU A 57 -17.81 48.70 11.87
N GLN A 58 -17.01 47.67 11.66
CA GLN A 58 -17.24 46.76 10.54
C GLN A 58 -18.49 45.94 10.84
N ARG A 59 -19.65 46.46 10.41
CA ARG A 59 -20.90 45.71 10.43
C ARG A 59 -20.85 44.67 9.31
N THR A 60 -20.88 43.41 9.68
CA THR A 60 -20.98 42.31 8.74
C THR A 60 -22.16 41.43 9.15
N THR A 61 -22.81 40.80 8.18
CA THR A 61 -23.87 39.83 8.46
C THR A 61 -23.26 38.48 8.81
N ALA A 62 -24.02 37.61 9.47
CA ALA A 62 -23.59 36.22 9.68
C ALA A 62 -23.25 35.55 8.34
N THR A 63 -24.03 35.83 7.29
CA THR A 63 -23.77 35.40 5.91
C THR A 63 -22.44 35.92 5.39
N GLY A 64 -22.14 37.21 5.56
CA GLY A 64 -20.87 37.79 5.15
C GLY A 64 -19.66 37.18 5.88
N ILE A 65 -19.80 36.83 7.16
CA ILE A 65 -18.76 36.06 7.89
C ILE A 65 -18.64 34.65 7.31
N ALA A 66 -19.75 33.96 7.04
CA ALA A 66 -19.75 32.61 6.48
C ALA A 66 -19.14 32.53 5.07
N GLU A 67 -19.32 33.57 4.25
CA GLU A 67 -18.70 33.71 2.92
C GLU A 67 -17.18 33.78 2.95
N ASN A 68 -16.58 34.16 4.09
CA ASN A 68 -15.12 34.10 4.25
C ASN A 68 -14.61 32.66 4.45
N LEU A 69 -15.50 31.67 4.49
CA LEU A 69 -15.18 30.25 4.66
C LEU A 69 -14.33 29.98 5.91
N PHE A 70 -14.52 30.79 6.97
CA PHE A 70 -13.87 30.58 8.27
C PHE A 70 -14.27 29.20 8.80
N GLY A 71 -13.30 28.29 8.88
CA GLY A 71 -13.50 26.91 9.33
C GLY A 71 -13.64 25.87 8.21
N VAL A 72 -13.68 26.29 6.94
CA VAL A 72 -13.56 25.34 5.82
C VAL A 72 -12.09 24.96 5.67
N SER A 73 -11.71 23.84 6.27
CA SER A 73 -10.40 23.23 6.06
C SER A 73 -10.47 22.12 5.03
N GLN A 74 -9.45 22.01 4.18
CA GLN A 74 -9.21 20.78 3.43
C GLN A 74 -8.41 19.83 4.31
N SER A 75 -9.00 18.70 4.68
CA SER A 75 -8.31 17.63 5.40
C SER A 75 -8.52 16.32 4.66
N LEU A 76 -7.43 15.58 4.43
CA LEU A 76 -7.45 14.27 3.80
C LEU A 76 -6.66 13.30 4.66
N GLY A 77 -7.15 12.06 4.76
CA GLY A 77 -6.56 11.02 5.59
C GLY A 77 -7.12 10.99 7.01
N THR A 78 -6.41 10.27 7.88
CA THR A 78 -6.79 10.07 9.29
C THR A 78 -6.23 11.20 10.17
N LYS A 79 -6.83 11.45 11.34
CA LYS A 79 -6.28 12.43 12.31
C LYS A 79 -4.99 11.97 12.99
N THR A 80 -4.73 10.68 12.96
CA THR A 80 -3.57 10.02 13.58
C THR A 80 -3.03 8.96 12.63
N GLY A 81 -1.73 8.70 12.67
CA GLY A 81 -1.11 7.66 11.84
C GLY A 81 0.24 8.12 11.32
N PHE A 82 0.72 7.42 10.29
CA PHE A 82 1.97 7.76 9.66
C PHE A 82 1.78 8.77 8.54
N TYR A 83 2.77 9.63 8.38
CA TYR A 83 2.81 10.60 7.30
C TYR A 83 3.00 9.91 5.95
N ILE A 84 2.08 10.12 5.01
CA ILE A 84 2.19 9.56 3.65
C ILE A 84 2.31 10.62 2.56
N GLY A 85 2.12 11.90 2.89
CA GLY A 85 2.22 12.98 1.92
C GLY A 85 1.56 14.27 2.39
N ARG A 86 1.30 15.17 1.43
CA ARG A 86 0.62 16.46 1.64
C ARG A 86 -0.42 16.67 0.56
N ILE A 87 -1.41 17.50 0.86
CA ILE A 87 -2.42 17.91 -0.13
C ILE A 87 -1.80 18.90 -1.10
N ASP A 88 -1.86 18.61 -2.40
CA ASP A 88 -1.54 19.62 -3.42
C ASP A 88 -2.72 20.58 -3.58
N LYS A 89 -2.48 21.88 -3.35
CA LYS A 89 -3.50 22.92 -3.41
C LYS A 89 -3.66 23.52 -4.80
N PHE A 90 -2.76 23.18 -5.73
CA PHE A 90 -2.80 23.75 -7.06
C PHE A 90 -3.74 22.94 -7.96
N ILE A 91 -4.62 23.66 -8.67
CA ILE A 91 -5.46 23.08 -9.74
C ILE A 91 -4.61 22.79 -10.99
N ARG A 92 -3.52 23.54 -11.17
CA ARG A 92 -2.57 23.38 -12.27
C ARG A 92 -1.36 22.59 -11.81
N SER A 93 -0.70 21.92 -12.75
CA SER A 93 0.60 21.31 -12.49
C SER A 93 1.64 22.38 -12.15
N VAL A 94 2.33 22.20 -11.03
CA VAL A 94 3.45 23.03 -10.57
C VAL A 94 4.68 22.15 -10.30
N SER A 95 5.83 22.76 -10.04
CA SER A 95 6.99 21.99 -9.62
C SER A 95 6.73 21.32 -8.26
N ARG A 96 7.42 20.21 -8.00
CA ARG A 96 7.32 19.50 -6.72
C ARG A 96 7.71 20.41 -5.55
N GLU A 97 8.74 21.22 -5.73
CA GLU A 97 9.26 22.13 -4.71
C GLU A 97 8.22 23.21 -4.38
N GLU A 98 7.54 23.76 -5.40
CA GLU A 98 6.44 24.72 -5.22
C GLU A 98 5.23 24.07 -4.53
N ALA A 99 4.83 22.87 -4.96
CA ALA A 99 3.75 22.11 -4.34
C ALA A 99 4.02 21.86 -2.84
N VAL A 100 5.22 21.36 -2.52
CA VAL A 100 5.62 21.05 -1.13
C VAL A 100 5.70 22.31 -0.27
N ALA A 101 6.27 23.41 -0.79
CA ALA A 101 6.39 24.67 -0.06
C ALA A 101 5.04 25.35 0.18
N SER A 102 4.09 25.19 -0.76
CA SER A 102 2.75 25.77 -0.66
C SER A 102 1.84 25.05 0.33
N SER A 103 2.11 23.77 0.60
CA SER A 103 1.22 22.93 1.40
C SER A 103 1.75 22.67 2.80
N ARG A 104 0.93 23.09 3.78
CA ARG A 104 1.10 22.76 5.20
C ARG A 104 0.18 21.61 5.63
N ASP A 105 -0.68 21.14 4.73
CA ASP A 105 -1.72 20.17 5.05
C ASP A 105 -1.17 18.77 4.82
N ILE A 106 -0.74 18.15 5.91
CA ILE A 106 -0.20 16.79 5.90
C ILE A 106 -1.32 15.76 5.80
N ILE A 107 -1.01 14.65 5.16
CA ILE A 107 -1.87 13.47 5.09
C ILE A 107 -1.27 12.43 6.02
N LEU A 108 -2.00 12.13 7.09
CA LEU A 108 -1.70 11.00 7.95
C LEU A 108 -2.57 9.82 7.56
N PHE A 109 -2.03 8.62 7.75
CA PHE A 109 -2.70 7.39 7.39
C PHE A 109 -2.44 6.31 8.42
N SER A 110 -3.50 5.68 8.92
CA SER A 110 -3.43 4.58 9.86
C SER A 110 -4.18 3.37 9.30
N LEU A 111 -3.41 2.37 8.88
CA LEU A 111 -3.94 1.15 8.27
C LEU A 111 -4.86 0.36 9.22
N LEU A 112 -4.50 0.33 10.50
CA LEU A 112 -5.20 -0.45 11.53
C LEU A 112 -6.42 0.25 12.11
N LEU A 113 -6.66 1.51 11.72
CA LEU A 113 -7.72 2.33 12.31
C LEU A 113 -9.11 1.88 11.85
N ALA A 114 -9.25 1.44 10.59
CA ALA A 114 -10.52 0.93 10.05
C ALA A 114 -11.01 -0.30 10.84
N ALA A 115 -10.11 -1.19 11.22
CA ALA A 115 -10.42 -2.40 11.98
C ALA A 115 -10.91 -2.16 13.42
N LYS A 116 -11.02 -0.90 13.87
CA LYS A 116 -11.49 -0.54 15.23
C LYS A 116 -12.98 -0.20 15.30
N GLY A 117 -13.75 -0.35 14.22
CA GLY A 117 -15.19 -0.11 14.24
C GLY A 117 -15.53 1.34 14.55
N ILE A 118 -14.96 2.28 13.79
CA ILE A 118 -15.17 3.71 14.06
C ILE A 118 -16.62 4.07 13.71
N LYS A 119 -17.33 4.65 14.68
CA LYS A 119 -18.68 5.16 14.48
C LYS A 119 -18.71 6.16 13.31
N GLY A 120 -19.48 5.81 12.26
CA GLY A 120 -19.63 6.62 11.05
C GLY A 120 -18.60 6.33 9.95
N ALA A 121 -17.74 5.32 10.11
CA ALA A 121 -16.91 4.83 9.02
C ALA A 121 -17.78 4.16 7.94
N VAL A 122 -17.40 4.38 6.67
CA VAL A 122 -18.06 3.75 5.52
C VAL A 122 -17.66 2.27 5.40
N SER A 123 -16.48 1.90 5.92
CA SER A 123 -15.95 0.54 5.90
C SER A 123 -15.07 0.30 7.13
N ASP A 124 -15.20 -0.89 7.71
CA ASP A 124 -14.33 -1.39 8.78
C ASP A 124 -13.17 -2.24 8.24
N SER A 125 -13.11 -2.41 6.91
CA SER A 125 -12.06 -3.21 6.28
C SER A 125 -10.75 -2.42 6.16
N PRO A 126 -9.61 -2.94 6.65
CA PRO A 126 -8.30 -2.30 6.54
C PRO A 126 -7.64 -2.51 5.17
N HIS A 127 -8.35 -3.03 4.17
CA HIS A 127 -7.80 -3.29 2.84
C HIS A 127 -7.50 -1.99 2.08
N VAL A 128 -6.34 -1.95 1.43
CA VAL A 128 -5.88 -0.80 0.63
C VAL A 128 -5.56 -1.26 -0.77
N LEU A 129 -6.19 -0.60 -1.74
CA LEU A 129 -5.89 -0.76 -3.15
C LEU A 129 -4.96 0.38 -3.61
N ILE A 130 -3.78 0.05 -4.14
CA ILE A 130 -2.82 1.01 -4.69
C ILE A 130 -2.78 0.88 -6.21
N THR A 131 -3.27 1.88 -6.93
CA THR A 131 -3.31 1.91 -8.40
C THR A 131 -2.55 3.10 -8.98
N GLY A 132 -2.28 3.08 -10.29
CA GLY A 132 -1.57 4.15 -10.99
C GLY A 132 -0.64 3.66 -12.09
N GLN A 133 -0.03 4.57 -12.84
CA GLN A 133 0.89 4.24 -13.93
C GLN A 133 2.29 3.84 -13.44
N THR A 134 3.06 3.15 -14.28
CA THR A 134 4.46 2.77 -13.98
C THR A 134 5.32 4.02 -13.77
N GLY A 135 6.24 3.98 -12.81
CA GLY A 135 7.14 5.11 -12.50
C GLY A 135 6.50 6.24 -11.68
N LYS A 136 5.23 6.14 -11.27
CA LYS A 136 4.53 7.18 -10.49
C LYS A 136 4.54 6.96 -8.97
N GLY A 137 5.47 6.15 -8.46
CA GLY A 137 5.66 5.98 -7.01
C GLY A 137 4.79 4.93 -6.31
N LYS A 138 4.04 4.10 -7.05
CA LYS A 138 3.23 3.00 -6.46
C LYS A 138 4.04 2.08 -5.54
N SER A 139 5.17 1.57 -6.06
CA SER A 139 6.05 0.70 -5.30
C SER A 139 6.59 1.42 -4.07
N PHE A 140 6.98 2.69 -4.21
CA PHE A 140 7.46 3.49 -3.08
C PHE A 140 6.40 3.58 -1.96
N LEU A 141 5.14 3.89 -2.31
CA LEU A 141 4.06 3.94 -1.32
C LEU A 141 3.82 2.59 -0.64
N ALA A 142 3.79 1.49 -1.41
CA ALA A 142 3.63 0.14 -0.85
C ALA A 142 4.75 -0.19 0.16
N LYS A 143 6.01 0.11 -0.21
CA LYS A 143 7.18 -0.09 0.67
C LYS A 143 7.13 0.78 1.92
N LEU A 144 6.69 2.03 1.78
CA LEU A 144 6.55 2.96 2.88
C LEU A 144 5.51 2.49 3.89
N LEU A 145 4.32 2.10 3.41
CA LEU A 145 3.25 1.55 4.24
C LEU A 145 3.70 0.27 4.95
N TRP A 146 4.45 -0.59 4.27
CA TRP A 146 5.02 -1.79 4.85
C TRP A 146 6.00 -1.49 5.99
N ILE A 147 6.93 -0.56 5.80
CA ILE A 147 7.85 -0.15 6.88
C ILE A 147 7.07 0.39 8.06
N TYR A 148 6.07 1.24 7.82
CA TYR A 148 5.22 1.78 8.87
C TYR A 148 4.46 0.72 9.65
N THR A 149 3.90 -0.28 8.97
CA THR A 149 3.21 -1.39 9.65
C THR A 149 4.17 -2.31 10.39
N SER A 150 5.42 -2.43 9.92
CA SER A 150 6.44 -3.26 10.58
C SER A 150 6.83 -2.80 11.98
N PHE A 151 6.58 -1.53 12.32
CA PHE A 151 6.80 -1.03 13.68
C PHE A 151 5.78 -1.56 14.69
N PHE A 152 4.66 -2.10 14.23
CA PHE A 152 3.67 -2.71 15.11
C PHE A 152 3.97 -4.19 15.38
N LYS A 153 3.38 -4.71 16.46
CA LYS A 153 3.38 -6.15 16.75
C LYS A 153 2.36 -6.82 15.83
N GLY A 154 2.83 -7.46 14.77
CA GLY A 154 2.00 -8.23 13.87
C GLY A 154 2.84 -9.24 13.07
N GLN A 155 2.19 -10.30 12.59
CA GLN A 155 2.77 -11.14 11.55
C GLN A 155 2.57 -10.48 10.21
N MET A 156 3.64 -10.39 9.42
CA MET A 156 3.60 -9.71 8.14
C MET A 156 4.21 -10.58 7.06
N LEU A 157 3.52 -10.62 5.92
CA LEU A 157 3.91 -11.30 4.70
C LEU A 157 4.04 -10.30 3.52
N TYR A 158 5.23 -10.17 2.94
CA TYR A 158 5.44 -9.35 1.73
C TYR A 158 5.84 -10.24 0.56
N TRP A 159 5.12 -10.10 -0.55
CA TRP A 159 5.43 -10.77 -1.81
C TRP A 159 6.23 -9.83 -2.72
N ASP A 160 7.52 -10.14 -2.92
CA ASP A 160 8.40 -9.36 -3.78
C ASP A 160 8.79 -10.14 -5.05
N PRO A 161 8.00 -10.03 -6.14
CA PRO A 161 8.28 -10.77 -7.37
C PRO A 161 9.50 -10.24 -8.13
N LYS A 162 9.96 -9.02 -7.82
CA LYS A 162 11.09 -8.38 -8.52
C LYS A 162 12.36 -8.34 -7.69
N SER A 163 12.33 -8.87 -6.47
CA SER A 163 13.47 -8.88 -5.54
C SER A 163 14.04 -7.52 -5.14
N GLU A 164 13.43 -6.42 -5.59
CA GLU A 164 13.94 -5.06 -5.42
C GLU A 164 13.94 -4.66 -3.95
N PHE A 165 12.99 -5.17 -3.17
CA PHE A 165 12.85 -4.83 -1.76
C PHE A 165 13.99 -5.40 -0.93
N ALA A 166 14.32 -6.68 -1.14
CA ALA A 166 15.43 -7.33 -0.44
C ALA A 166 16.76 -6.64 -0.76
N GLU A 167 17.04 -6.39 -2.04
CA GLU A 167 18.30 -5.75 -2.46
C GLU A 167 18.49 -4.34 -1.90
N TRP A 168 17.42 -3.55 -1.79
CA TRP A 168 17.51 -2.24 -1.15
C TRP A 168 17.81 -2.36 0.34
N PHE A 169 17.27 -3.37 1.00
CA PHE A 169 17.42 -3.56 2.44
C PHE A 169 18.80 -4.06 2.78
N ASP A 170 19.33 -4.99 1.98
CA ASP A 170 20.72 -5.44 2.09
C ASP A 170 21.67 -4.25 1.96
N ARG A 171 21.52 -3.43 0.90
CA ARG A 171 22.33 -2.20 0.72
C ARG A 171 22.27 -1.24 1.90
N VAL A 172 21.08 -1.01 2.45
CA VAL A 172 20.89 -0.08 3.58
C VAL A 172 21.46 -0.68 4.87
N THR A 173 21.26 -1.97 5.11
CA THR A 173 21.72 -2.66 6.33
C THR A 173 23.22 -2.92 6.34
N GLU A 174 23.87 -3.00 5.18
CA GLU A 174 25.32 -3.15 5.01
C GLU A 174 26.08 -1.81 5.04
N SER A 175 25.39 -0.69 4.78
CA SER A 175 26.00 0.64 4.77
C SER A 175 26.44 1.07 6.19
N LYS A 176 27.75 1.33 6.35
CA LYS A 176 28.34 1.84 7.60
C LYS A 176 27.74 3.18 8.02
N GLU A 177 27.57 4.10 7.08
CA GLU A 177 26.96 5.42 7.35
C GLU A 177 25.55 5.27 7.94
N MET A 178 24.74 4.38 7.36
CA MET A 178 23.37 4.14 7.82
C MET A 178 23.34 3.43 9.18
N GLN A 179 24.27 2.52 9.43
CA GLN A 179 24.45 1.86 10.73
C GLN A 179 24.80 2.87 11.82
N GLU A 180 25.69 3.82 11.56
CA GLU A 180 26.08 4.87 12.51
C GLU A 180 24.96 5.87 12.74
N LYS A 181 24.29 6.31 11.66
CA LYS A 181 23.29 7.38 11.73
C LYS A 181 21.93 6.90 12.24
N TYR A 182 21.54 5.65 11.91
CA TYR A 182 20.21 5.10 12.23
C TYR A 182 20.27 3.68 12.81
N PRO A 183 21.03 3.43 13.89
CA PRO A 183 21.29 2.09 14.40
C PRO A 183 20.02 1.32 14.79
N LEU A 184 19.03 1.99 15.38
CA LEU A 184 17.76 1.37 15.77
C LEU A 184 16.94 0.92 14.56
N PHE A 185 16.92 1.73 13.49
CA PHE A 185 16.22 1.38 12.27
C PHE A 185 16.89 0.19 11.59
N ILE A 186 18.22 0.17 11.53
CA ILE A 186 18.96 -0.97 10.95
C ILE A 186 18.74 -2.25 11.76
N ASN A 187 18.75 -2.18 13.09
CA ASN A 187 18.45 -3.33 13.93
C ASN A 187 17.03 -3.87 13.68
N HIS A 188 16.06 -2.97 13.47
CA HIS A 188 14.71 -3.35 13.06
C HIS A 188 14.69 -4.00 11.68
N LEU A 189 15.36 -3.44 10.67
CA LEU A 189 15.43 -4.09 9.34
C LEU A 189 16.07 -5.48 9.40
N LYS A 190 17.08 -5.68 10.25
CA LYS A 190 17.73 -6.99 10.44
C LYS A 190 16.82 -8.06 11.06
N THR A 191 15.67 -7.70 11.64
CA THR A 191 14.69 -8.70 12.11
C THR A 191 13.93 -9.35 10.96
N PHE A 192 13.99 -8.78 9.77
CA PHE A 192 13.27 -9.24 8.60
C PHE A 192 13.89 -10.53 8.07
N LYS A 193 13.06 -11.52 7.73
CA LYS A 193 13.52 -12.80 7.19
C LYS A 193 13.14 -12.93 5.73
N TYR A 194 14.13 -13.18 4.88
CA TYR A 194 13.92 -13.40 3.46
C TYR A 194 13.90 -14.89 3.16
N VAL A 195 12.86 -15.33 2.46
CA VAL A 195 12.74 -16.68 1.93
C VAL A 195 12.67 -16.56 0.42
N THR A 196 13.65 -17.14 -0.27
CA THR A 196 13.68 -17.17 -1.72
C THR A 196 12.98 -18.43 -2.20
N LEU A 197 11.92 -18.24 -2.97
CA LEU A 197 11.19 -19.25 -3.72
C LEU A 197 11.79 -19.31 -5.11
N ASN A 198 12.58 -20.34 -5.39
CA ASN A 198 13.25 -20.56 -6.67
C ASN A 198 12.77 -21.89 -7.26
N TYR A 199 12.04 -21.84 -8.38
CA TYR A 199 11.49 -23.04 -9.02
C TYR A 199 12.55 -23.79 -9.87
N GLU A 200 13.75 -23.25 -10.02
CA GLU A 200 14.89 -23.95 -10.60
C GLU A 200 15.63 -24.82 -9.57
N ASP A 201 15.41 -24.56 -8.28
CA ASP A 201 16.05 -25.29 -7.17
C ASP A 201 15.18 -26.47 -6.75
N SER A 202 15.64 -27.70 -7.04
CA SER A 202 14.92 -28.93 -6.72
C SER A 202 14.68 -29.13 -5.22
N THR A 203 15.46 -28.50 -4.35
CA THR A 203 15.25 -28.55 -2.89
C THR A 203 14.05 -27.72 -2.43
N LYS A 204 13.51 -26.87 -3.31
CA LYS A 204 12.33 -26.03 -3.07
C LYS A 204 11.05 -26.58 -3.68
N TYR A 205 11.14 -27.70 -4.41
CA TYR A 205 9.96 -28.26 -5.07
C TYR A 205 8.93 -28.66 -4.02
N GLY A 206 7.66 -28.32 -4.28
CA GLY A 206 6.56 -28.64 -3.40
C GLY A 206 6.57 -27.95 -2.02
N CYS A 207 7.41 -26.93 -1.81
CA CYS A 207 7.46 -26.24 -0.51
C CYS A 207 6.17 -25.45 -0.18
N LEU A 208 5.35 -25.18 -1.20
CA LEU A 208 4.03 -24.56 -1.12
C LEU A 208 2.90 -25.54 -1.42
N ASP A 209 3.15 -26.84 -1.30
CA ASP A 209 2.11 -27.86 -1.48
C ASP A 209 1.21 -27.95 -0.23
N PRO A 210 -0.11 -27.69 -0.35
CA PRO A 210 -1.03 -27.70 0.79
C PRO A 210 -0.97 -29.00 1.61
N ILE A 211 -0.76 -30.15 0.96
CA ILE A 211 -0.70 -31.44 1.65
C ILE A 211 0.51 -31.59 2.58
N VAL A 212 1.54 -30.76 2.39
CA VAL A 212 2.78 -30.82 3.17
C VAL A 212 2.69 -29.90 4.40
N PHE A 213 1.86 -28.85 4.38
CA PHE A 213 1.81 -27.84 5.46
C PHE A 213 0.44 -27.62 6.12
N LEU A 214 -0.65 -28.19 5.58
CA LEU A 214 -1.99 -28.13 6.17
C LEU A 214 -2.41 -29.51 6.70
N ASP A 215 -3.38 -29.50 7.62
CA ASP A 215 -3.99 -30.70 8.19
C ASP A 215 -5.12 -31.22 7.27
N GLY A 216 -5.47 -32.50 7.36
CA GLY A 216 -6.18 -33.25 6.31
C GLY A 216 -7.37 -32.55 5.65
N ILE A 217 -8.30 -31.99 6.43
CA ILE A 217 -9.48 -31.29 5.89
C ILE A 217 -9.07 -30.02 5.12
N GLU A 218 -8.22 -29.19 5.72
CA GLU A 218 -7.76 -27.93 5.10
C GLU A 218 -6.89 -28.21 3.86
N ALA A 219 -6.03 -29.23 3.93
CA ALA A 219 -5.24 -29.69 2.79
C ALA A 219 -6.13 -30.12 1.62
N ASN A 220 -7.18 -30.90 1.91
CA ASN A 220 -8.10 -31.40 0.91
C ASN A 220 -8.85 -30.27 0.20
N GLU A 221 -9.44 -29.33 0.96
CA GLU A 221 -10.16 -28.17 0.39
C GLU A 221 -9.25 -27.25 -0.42
N MET A 222 -8.04 -26.97 0.08
CA MET A 222 -7.08 -26.11 -0.60
C MET A 222 -6.57 -26.76 -1.89
N LEU A 223 -6.27 -28.06 -1.89
CA LEU A 223 -5.86 -28.78 -3.09
C LEU A 223 -6.95 -28.77 -4.15
N LYS A 224 -8.21 -29.01 -3.78
CA LYS A 224 -9.33 -28.93 -4.72
C LYS A 224 -9.34 -27.57 -5.43
N SER A 225 -9.25 -26.49 -4.66
CA SER A 225 -9.19 -25.12 -5.20
C SER A 225 -8.00 -24.90 -6.15
N VAL A 226 -6.80 -25.39 -5.78
CA VAL A 226 -5.60 -25.30 -6.62
C VAL A 226 -5.77 -26.06 -7.93
N PHE A 227 -6.28 -27.30 -7.87
CA PHE A 227 -6.54 -28.09 -9.07
C PHE A 227 -7.62 -27.46 -9.94
N ASP A 228 -8.65 -26.86 -9.35
CA ASP A 228 -9.74 -26.22 -10.08
C ASP A 228 -9.27 -24.93 -10.79
N GLU A 229 -8.32 -24.18 -10.21
CA GLU A 229 -7.71 -23.02 -10.86
C GLU A 229 -6.78 -23.39 -12.03
N ILE A 230 -6.10 -24.54 -11.96
CA ILE A 230 -5.21 -25.02 -13.02
C ILE A 230 -5.99 -25.67 -14.17
N LYS A 231 -7.16 -26.23 -13.86
CA LYS A 231 -8.04 -26.86 -14.83
C LYS A 231 -8.80 -25.79 -15.62
N SER A 232 -8.83 -25.99 -16.92
CA SER A 232 -9.70 -25.25 -17.86
C SER A 232 -10.75 -26.18 -18.46
N PHE A 233 -11.21 -27.18 -17.69
CA PHE A 233 -12.10 -28.21 -18.20
C PHE A 233 -13.55 -27.83 -17.93
N GLU A 234 -14.17 -27.13 -18.87
CA GLU A 234 -15.62 -27.10 -18.93
C GLU A 234 -16.12 -28.51 -19.31
N ASN A 235 -17.04 -29.06 -18.50
CA ASN A 235 -17.98 -30.15 -18.85
C ASN A 235 -17.60 -31.64 -18.64
N TYR A 236 -16.68 -32.01 -17.73
CA TYR A 236 -16.41 -33.44 -17.42
C TYR A 236 -16.47 -33.78 -15.92
N HIS A 237 -17.67 -33.96 -15.39
CA HIS A 237 -17.91 -34.32 -13.98
C HIS A 237 -17.23 -35.62 -13.52
N HIS A 238 -17.04 -36.60 -14.42
CA HIS A 238 -16.36 -37.85 -14.09
C HIS A 238 -14.86 -37.64 -13.79
N ILE A 239 -14.20 -36.74 -14.54
CA ILE A 239 -12.81 -36.35 -14.32
C ILE A 239 -12.67 -35.59 -13.00
N GLU A 240 -13.57 -34.63 -12.75
CA GLU A 240 -13.62 -33.86 -11.50
C GLU A 240 -13.75 -34.79 -10.28
N THR A 241 -14.67 -35.75 -10.36
CA THR A 241 -14.87 -36.77 -9.32
C THR A 241 -13.59 -37.57 -9.08
N ALA A 242 -12.92 -38.03 -10.14
CA ALA A 242 -11.67 -38.77 -10.04
C ALA A 242 -10.54 -37.95 -9.40
N ILE A 243 -10.42 -36.65 -9.73
CA ILE A 243 -9.46 -35.77 -9.04
C ILE A 243 -9.79 -35.66 -7.56
N TYR A 244 -11.04 -35.42 -7.19
CA TYR A 244 -11.42 -35.25 -5.78
C TYR A 244 -11.23 -36.52 -4.95
N GLN A 245 -11.46 -37.69 -5.55
CA GLN A 245 -11.12 -38.99 -4.94
C GLN A 245 -9.61 -39.14 -4.76
N ALA A 246 -8.82 -38.92 -5.83
CA ALA A 246 -7.36 -39.01 -5.77
C ALA A 246 -6.75 -38.03 -4.74
N ILE A 247 -7.30 -36.82 -4.59
CA ILE A 247 -6.90 -35.87 -3.54
C ILE A 247 -7.17 -36.47 -2.16
N SER A 248 -8.39 -36.98 -1.93
CA SER A 248 -8.80 -37.52 -0.63
C SER A 248 -7.95 -38.70 -0.22
N ASP A 249 -7.70 -39.64 -1.14
CA ASP A 249 -6.84 -40.79 -0.90
C ASP A 249 -5.41 -40.37 -0.57
N THR A 250 -4.87 -39.36 -1.25
CA THR A 250 -3.49 -38.90 -1.03
C THR A 250 -3.35 -38.18 0.30
N VAL A 251 -4.36 -37.41 0.71
CA VAL A 251 -4.41 -36.77 2.02
C VAL A 251 -4.46 -37.83 3.13
N GLU A 252 -5.31 -38.86 3.00
CA GLU A 252 -5.38 -39.96 3.97
C GLU A 252 -4.05 -40.73 4.06
N GLU A 253 -3.40 -40.97 2.92
CA GLU A 253 -2.06 -41.56 2.88
C GLU A 253 -1.02 -40.74 3.63
N ARG A 254 -1.10 -39.41 3.52
CA ARG A 254 -0.22 -38.49 4.24
C ARG A 254 -0.46 -38.54 5.74
N GLU A 255 -1.73 -38.55 6.18
CA GLU A 255 -2.11 -38.67 7.60
C GLU A 255 -1.63 -40.00 8.20
N ASN A 256 -1.64 -41.06 7.41
CA ASN A 256 -1.09 -42.37 7.76
C ASN A 256 0.45 -42.42 7.74
N GLY A 257 1.14 -41.29 7.54
CA GLY A 257 2.59 -41.17 7.61
C GLY A 257 3.34 -41.51 6.33
N LYS A 258 2.64 -41.73 5.20
CA LYS A 258 3.32 -41.92 3.91
C LYS A 258 3.93 -40.60 3.42
N LYS A 259 5.09 -40.71 2.76
CA LYS A 259 5.71 -39.58 2.05
C LYS A 259 5.03 -39.42 0.70
N VAL A 260 3.92 -38.70 0.69
CA VAL A 260 3.18 -38.34 -0.52
C VAL A 260 2.97 -36.84 -0.62
N GLY A 261 2.76 -36.37 -1.85
CA GLY A 261 2.46 -34.99 -2.19
C GLY A 261 1.41 -34.88 -3.32
N SER A 262 1.10 -33.67 -3.77
CA SER A 262 0.10 -33.46 -4.83
C SER A 262 0.50 -34.00 -6.20
N LEU A 263 1.80 -34.29 -6.46
CA LEU A 263 2.21 -35.06 -7.63
C LEU A 263 1.70 -36.52 -7.59
N ASN A 264 1.52 -37.11 -6.40
CA ASN A 264 0.93 -38.44 -6.30
C ASN A 264 -0.57 -38.44 -6.64
N VAL A 265 -1.26 -37.31 -6.46
CA VAL A 265 -2.63 -37.13 -6.99
C VAL A 265 -2.60 -37.25 -8.51
N ILE A 266 -1.67 -36.56 -9.17
CA ILE A 266 -1.51 -36.62 -10.63
C ILE A 266 -1.16 -38.06 -11.08
N GLU A 267 -0.23 -38.71 -10.38
CA GLU A 267 0.17 -40.09 -10.64
C GLU A 267 -1.02 -41.07 -10.54
N LYS A 268 -1.92 -40.90 -9.57
CA LYS A 268 -3.15 -41.70 -9.46
C LYS A 268 -4.08 -41.51 -10.65
N LEU A 269 -4.16 -40.30 -11.21
CA LEU A 269 -4.95 -40.02 -12.40
C LEU A 269 -4.34 -40.67 -13.65
N GLN A 270 -3.01 -40.57 -13.81
CA GLN A 270 -2.28 -41.16 -14.95
C GLN A 270 -2.38 -42.70 -14.98
N ASN A 271 -2.60 -43.32 -13.82
CA ASN A 271 -2.78 -44.77 -13.67
C ASN A 271 -4.25 -45.21 -13.60
N ASN A 272 -5.21 -44.30 -13.84
CA ASN A 272 -6.62 -44.64 -13.84
C ASN A 272 -7.00 -45.52 -15.05
N GLU A 273 -7.97 -46.41 -14.87
CA GLU A 273 -8.47 -47.28 -15.94
C GLU A 273 -9.27 -46.51 -17.01
N ASP A 274 -9.88 -45.39 -16.64
CA ASP A 274 -10.60 -44.49 -17.55
C ASP A 274 -9.60 -43.64 -18.36
N GLU A 275 -9.63 -43.81 -19.69
CA GLU A 275 -8.75 -43.11 -20.62
C GLU A 275 -8.89 -41.58 -20.56
N HIS A 276 -10.09 -41.06 -20.28
CA HIS A 276 -10.31 -39.62 -20.13
C HIS A 276 -9.67 -39.08 -18.85
N VAL A 277 -9.78 -39.81 -17.75
CA VAL A 277 -9.13 -39.46 -16.48
C VAL A 277 -7.61 -39.51 -16.62
N LYS A 278 -7.10 -40.54 -17.30
CA LYS A 278 -5.68 -40.69 -17.60
C LYS A 278 -5.13 -39.52 -18.41
N ASN A 279 -5.79 -39.17 -19.52
CA ASN A 279 -5.40 -38.03 -20.35
C ASN A 279 -5.44 -36.70 -19.58
N ALA A 280 -6.37 -36.54 -18.64
CA ALA A 280 -6.40 -35.38 -17.76
C ALA A 280 -5.21 -35.36 -16.78
N GLY A 281 -4.83 -36.52 -16.24
CA GLY A 281 -3.62 -36.71 -15.44
C GLY A 281 -2.36 -36.30 -16.21
N ASP A 282 -2.21 -36.77 -17.45
CA ASP A 282 -1.07 -36.43 -18.31
C ASP A 282 -1.01 -34.91 -18.60
N LEU A 283 -2.15 -34.28 -18.90
CA LEU A 283 -2.19 -32.84 -19.11
C LEU A 283 -1.82 -32.06 -17.84
N LEU A 284 -2.33 -32.48 -16.67
CA LEU A 284 -1.99 -31.85 -15.41
C LEU A 284 -0.49 -31.98 -15.13
N PHE A 285 0.08 -33.17 -15.35
CA PHE A 285 1.52 -33.39 -15.23
C PHE A 285 2.30 -32.38 -16.07
N GLU A 286 2.05 -32.30 -17.38
CA GLU A 286 2.70 -31.36 -18.29
C GLU A 286 2.55 -29.89 -17.85
N LYS A 287 1.35 -29.50 -17.39
CA LYS A 287 1.10 -28.14 -16.86
C LYS A 287 1.93 -27.84 -15.61
N THR A 288 2.19 -28.82 -14.76
CA THR A 288 3.01 -28.62 -13.55
C THR A 288 4.51 -28.63 -13.83
N GLN A 289 4.95 -29.19 -14.96
CA GLN A 289 6.35 -29.27 -15.31
C GLN A 289 6.91 -27.93 -15.83
N ASN A 290 8.22 -27.77 -15.61
CA ASN A 290 9.06 -26.69 -16.13
C ASN A 290 8.61 -25.25 -15.85
N ASN A 291 7.88 -25.01 -14.75
CA ASN A 291 7.47 -23.67 -14.37
C ASN A 291 7.36 -23.51 -12.84
N ILE A 292 6.86 -22.34 -12.41
CA ILE A 292 6.69 -21.95 -11.01
C ILE A 292 5.83 -22.93 -10.19
N LEU A 293 4.92 -23.67 -10.82
CA LEU A 293 4.07 -24.67 -10.17
C LEU A 293 4.89 -25.81 -9.55
N LYS A 294 6.14 -26.02 -9.94
CA LYS A 294 7.06 -26.91 -9.21
C LYS A 294 7.20 -26.55 -7.73
N LEU A 295 6.97 -25.29 -7.33
CA LEU A 295 6.95 -24.90 -5.91
C LEU A 295 5.68 -25.34 -5.18
N VAL A 296 4.58 -25.53 -5.91
CA VAL A 296 3.25 -25.87 -5.38
C VAL A 296 3.02 -27.37 -5.40
N PHE A 297 3.59 -28.10 -6.35
CA PHE A 297 3.39 -29.53 -6.49
C PHE A 297 4.57 -30.32 -5.92
N SER A 298 4.31 -31.17 -4.93
CA SER A 298 5.31 -31.98 -4.23
C SER A 298 5.13 -33.47 -4.51
N ASP A 299 6.20 -34.23 -4.41
CA ASP A 299 6.19 -35.69 -4.19
C ASP A 299 6.20 -36.05 -2.68
N GLY A 300 6.17 -35.04 -1.80
CA GLY A 300 6.18 -35.19 -0.36
C GLY A 300 7.58 -35.36 0.25
N THR A 301 8.65 -35.26 -0.54
CA THR A 301 10.03 -35.44 -0.07
C THR A 301 10.61 -34.19 0.59
N ASN A 302 10.38 -33.02 0.00
CA ASN A 302 10.88 -31.76 0.50
C ASN A 302 10.02 -31.22 1.65
N PRO A 303 10.63 -30.52 2.63
CA PRO A 303 9.90 -29.93 3.73
C PRO A 303 9.01 -28.77 3.27
N ALA A 304 7.86 -28.66 3.93
CA ALA A 304 6.98 -27.50 3.81
C ALA A 304 7.67 -26.21 4.24
N LEU A 305 7.17 -25.11 3.69
CA LEU A 305 7.56 -23.79 4.11
C LEU A 305 6.90 -23.41 5.44
N ILE A 306 7.71 -23.19 6.49
CA ILE A 306 7.21 -22.97 7.86
C ILE A 306 6.99 -21.48 8.15
N PHE A 307 5.74 -21.09 8.45
CA PHE A 307 5.30 -19.70 8.71
C PHE A 307 5.37 -19.27 10.20
N LYS A 308 6.28 -19.82 11.02
CA LYS A 308 6.28 -19.60 12.48
C LYS A 308 6.93 -18.29 12.98
N LYS A 309 7.36 -17.36 12.12
CA LYS A 309 8.11 -16.15 12.54
C LYS A 309 7.31 -14.85 12.33
N LYS A 310 7.70 -13.80 13.06
CA LYS A 310 6.94 -12.53 13.16
C LYS A 310 6.99 -11.65 11.90
N GLN A 311 8.05 -11.68 11.10
CA GLN A 311 8.17 -10.82 9.90
C GLN A 311 8.89 -11.60 8.79
N LEU A 312 8.14 -12.05 7.78
CA LEU A 312 8.69 -12.79 6.64
C LEU A 312 8.48 -12.04 5.32
N PHE A 313 9.53 -12.05 4.53
CA PHE A 313 9.59 -11.64 3.14
C PHE A 313 9.71 -12.88 2.29
N TYR A 314 8.88 -12.96 1.27
CA TYR A 314 9.04 -13.95 0.23
C TYR A 314 9.51 -13.25 -1.02
N ARG A 315 10.70 -13.63 -1.43
CA ARG A 315 11.26 -13.27 -2.71
C ARG A 315 10.91 -14.41 -3.66
N LEU A 316 10.20 -14.11 -4.72
CA LEU A 316 10.10 -15.04 -5.83
C LEU A 316 11.31 -14.77 -6.74
N LYS A 317 12.16 -15.77 -6.95
CA LYS A 317 13.16 -15.71 -8.02
C LYS A 317 12.49 -16.34 -9.24
N VAL A 318 11.99 -15.47 -10.12
CA VAL A 318 11.53 -15.83 -11.47
C VAL A 318 12.71 -15.76 -12.42
#